data_AF-A0AAV5WER9-F1
#
_entry.id   AF-A0AAV5WER9-F1
#
_cell.length_a   1.000
_cell.length_b   1.000
_cell.length_c   1.000
_cell.angle_alpha   90.00
_cell.angle_beta   90.00
_cell.angle_gamma   90.00
#
_symmetry.space_group_name_H-M   'P 1'
#
loop_
_entity.id
_entity.type
_entity.pdbx_description
1 polymer ?
#
loop_
_entity_poly.entity_id
_entity_poly.type
_entity_poly.pdbx_seq_one_letter_code
_entity_poly.pdbx_strand_id
1 'polypeptide(L)'
;LTHHSSFFDTLFYGEFKESNQSEIRLEDIDYDVNHTFKILFIPIFTGIPQNNIDIIQKLADRFEMKSILDDAELFLLHSSKMSLAFRLLLADQYNLFTLK
;
A
#
# COMPACT_ATOMS: atom_id res chain seq x y z
N LEU A 1 -5.84 11.42 2.96
CA LEU A 1 -4.98 10.91 1.87
C LEU A 1 -3.61 11.56 1.92
N THR A 2 -3.50 12.89 1.80
CA THR A 2 -2.22 13.64 1.88
C THR A 2 -1.42 13.39 3.15
N HIS A 3 -2.08 13.36 4.31
CA HIS A 3 -1.42 13.02 5.59
C HIS A 3 -0.76 11.63 5.64
N HIS A 4 -1.14 10.71 4.76
CA HIS A 4 -0.68 9.33 4.76
C HIS A 4 0.17 8.98 3.53
N SER A 5 0.37 9.92 2.60
CA SER A 5 0.92 9.65 1.28
C SER A 5 1.52 10.91 0.68
N SER A 6 2.82 10.90 0.44
CA SER A 6 3.52 11.95 -0.30
C SER A 6 3.07 12.02 -1.76
N PHE A 7 2.69 10.88 -2.35
CA PHE A 7 2.06 10.83 -3.67
C PHE A 7 0.78 11.68 -3.71
N PHE A 8 -0.16 11.47 -2.80
CA PHE A 8 -1.41 12.24 -2.78
C PHE A 8 -1.20 13.70 -2.39
N ASP A 9 -0.24 14.00 -1.52
CA ASP A 9 0.16 15.38 -1.21
C ASP A 9 0.64 16.11 -2.48
N THR A 10 1.55 15.48 -3.21
CA THR A 10 2.09 15.99 -4.48
C THR A 10 1.01 16.08 -5.56
N LEU A 11 0.11 15.10 -5.65
CA LEU A 11 -0.97 15.06 -6.64
C LEU A 11 -1.98 16.20 -6.43
N PHE A 12 -2.33 16.50 -5.19
CA PHE A 12 -3.36 17.50 -4.87
C PHE A 12 -2.81 18.92 -4.73
N TYR A 13 -1.55 19.09 -4.31
CA TYR A 13 -0.97 20.40 -4.04
C TYR A 13 0.23 20.77 -4.93
N GLY A 14 0.70 19.85 -5.77
CA GLY A 14 1.76 20.12 -6.73
C GLY A 14 1.31 20.97 -7.92
N GLU A 15 2.29 21.42 -8.70
CA GLU A 15 2.08 22.22 -9.91
C GLU A 15 1.73 21.36 -11.14
N PHE A 16 0.86 20.37 -10.94
CA PHE A 16 0.34 19.50 -11.99
C PHE A 16 -1.03 19.97 -12.48
N LYS A 17 -1.48 19.46 -13.62
CA LYS A 17 -2.80 19.85 -14.17
C LYS A 17 -3.93 19.33 -13.27
N GLU A 18 -3.70 18.19 -12.63
CA GLU A 18 -4.56 17.44 -11.74
C GLU A 18 -4.95 18.24 -10.49
N SER A 19 -4.07 19.12 -9.97
CA SER A 19 -4.36 19.91 -8.76
C SER A 19 -5.51 20.91 -8.93
N ASN A 20 -5.87 21.23 -10.18
CA ASN A 20 -7.00 22.10 -10.50
C ASN A 20 -8.27 21.34 -10.92
N GLN A 21 -8.26 20.00 -10.85
CA GLN A 21 -9.39 19.16 -11.25
C GLN A 21 -10.25 18.77 -10.04
N SER A 22 -11.58 18.76 -10.22
CA SER A 22 -12.52 18.28 -9.20
C SER A 22 -12.57 16.75 -9.10
N GLU A 23 -12.05 16.05 -10.10
CA GLU A 23 -11.97 14.59 -10.17
C GLU A 23 -10.67 14.21 -10.88
N ILE A 24 -9.94 13.26 -10.30
CA ILE A 24 -8.69 12.72 -10.84
C ILE A 24 -8.90 11.23 -11.09
N ARG A 25 -8.61 10.79 -12.31
CA ARG A 25 -8.65 9.37 -12.67
C ARG A 25 -7.33 8.73 -12.30
N LEU A 26 -7.40 7.62 -11.57
CA LEU A 26 -6.25 6.77 -11.31
C LEU A 26 -6.23 5.67 -12.39
N GLU A 27 -5.30 5.78 -13.33
CA GLU A 27 -5.09 4.78 -14.37
C GLU A 27 -4.42 3.52 -13.79
N ASP A 28 -4.43 2.38 -14.49
CA ASP A 28 -3.73 1.15 -14.09
C ASP A 28 -4.08 0.60 -12.68
N ILE A 29 -5.28 0.86 -12.16
CA ILE A 29 -5.79 0.18 -10.98
C ILE A 29 -6.87 -0.81 -11.44
N ASP A 30 -6.58 -2.10 -11.31
CA ASP A 30 -7.50 -3.19 -11.69
C ASP A 30 -8.76 -3.25 -10.80
N TYR A 31 -8.72 -2.60 -9.64
CA TYR A 31 -9.80 -2.52 -8.67
C TYR A 31 -10.52 -1.18 -8.74
N ASP A 32 -11.81 -1.17 -8.42
CA ASP A 32 -12.52 0.10 -8.22
C ASP A 32 -11.84 0.89 -7.09
N VAL A 33 -11.86 2.22 -7.21
CA VAL A 33 -11.23 3.16 -6.27
C VAL A 33 -11.69 2.93 -4.82
N ASN A 34 -12.98 2.64 -4.60
CA ASN A 34 -13.53 2.31 -3.29
C ASN A 34 -12.95 1.00 -2.73
N HIS A 35 -12.82 -0.02 -3.58
CA HIS A 35 -12.23 -1.29 -3.16
C HIS A 35 -10.74 -1.13 -2.80
N THR A 36 -10.01 -0.38 -3.61
CA THR A 36 -8.60 -0.01 -3.40
C THR A 36 -8.39 0.66 -2.05
N PHE A 37 -9.17 1.70 -1.74
CA PHE A 37 -9.06 2.39 -0.47
C PHE A 37 -9.53 1.56 0.72
N LYS A 38 -10.57 0.73 0.56
CA LYS A 38 -10.95 -0.22 1.62
C LYS A 38 -9.79 -1.14 1.96
N ILE A 39 -9.10 -1.70 0.96
CA ILE A 39 -7.94 -2.58 1.18
C ILE A 39 -6.81 -1.85 1.93
N LEU A 40 -6.53 -0.59 1.58
CA LEU A 40 -5.47 0.21 2.23
C LEU A 40 -5.80 0.65 3.67
N PHE A 41 -7.08 0.91 3.97
CA PHE A 41 -7.50 1.46 5.27
C PHE A 41 -8.06 0.42 6.24
N ILE A 42 -8.22 -0.85 5.82
CA ILE A 42 -8.52 -1.93 6.75
C ILE A 42 -7.26 -2.17 7.61
N PRO A 43 -7.37 -2.24 8.95
CA PRO A 43 -6.21 -2.55 9.78
C PRO A 43 -5.67 -3.94 9.46
N ILE A 44 -4.38 -4.02 9.15
CA ILE A 44 -3.70 -5.24 8.70
C ILE A 44 -3.84 -6.37 9.73
N PHE A 45 -3.84 -6.03 11.02
CA PHE A 45 -3.91 -6.99 12.13
C PHE A 45 -5.30 -7.56 12.41
N THR A 46 -6.38 -7.00 11.86
CA THR A 46 -7.75 -7.36 12.30
C THR A 46 -8.66 -7.89 11.19
N GLY A 47 -8.29 -7.80 9.91
CA GLY A 47 -9.25 -8.17 8.86
C GLY A 47 -8.69 -8.48 7.48
N ILE A 48 -7.37 -8.52 7.31
CA ILE A 48 -6.79 -8.72 5.97
C ILE A 48 -6.55 -10.21 5.73
N PRO A 49 -7.23 -10.82 4.75
CA PRO A 49 -6.93 -12.18 4.37
C PRO A 49 -5.54 -12.21 3.70
N GLN A 50 -4.74 -13.24 4.00
CA GLN A 50 -3.33 -13.35 3.55
C GLN A 50 -3.12 -13.18 2.05
N ASN A 51 -4.15 -13.45 1.25
CA ASN A 51 -4.16 -13.28 -0.21
C ASN A 51 -4.23 -11.82 -0.67
N ASN A 52 -4.39 -10.87 0.24
CA ASN A 52 -4.44 -9.44 -0.08
C ASN A 52 -3.17 -8.70 0.32
N ILE A 53 -2.24 -9.33 1.05
CA ILE A 53 -1.04 -8.63 1.57
C ILE A 53 -0.14 -8.13 0.44
N ASP A 54 -0.06 -8.88 -0.66
CA ASP A 54 0.64 -8.51 -1.87
C ASP A 54 -0.04 -7.31 -2.56
N ILE A 55 -1.37 -7.32 -2.67
CA ILE A 55 -2.15 -6.20 -3.22
C ILE A 55 -1.94 -4.94 -2.38
N ILE A 56 -1.96 -5.07 -1.05
CA ILE A 56 -1.73 -3.94 -0.13
C ILE A 56 -0.34 -3.37 -0.31
N GLN A 57 0.69 -4.21 -0.37
CA GLN A 57 2.05 -3.75 -0.57
C GLN A 57 2.21 -3.05 -1.93
N LYS A 58 1.62 -3.58 -3.01
CA LYS A 58 1.61 -2.92 -4.33
C LYS A 58 0.99 -1.53 -4.26
N LEU A 59 -0.19 -1.42 -3.64
CA LEU A 59 -0.92 -0.16 -3.56
C LEU A 59 -0.22 0.85 -2.63
N ALA A 60 0.32 0.38 -1.52
CA ALA A 60 1.04 1.21 -0.57
C ALA A 60 2.35 1.74 -1.15
N ASP A 61 3.10 0.91 -1.86
CA ASP A 61 4.31 1.32 -2.60
C ASP A 61 3.95 2.35 -3.68
N ARG A 62 2.94 2.04 -4.51
CA ARG A 62 2.46 2.94 -5.57
C ARG A 62 2.04 4.31 -5.07
N PHE A 63 1.33 4.37 -3.95
CA PHE A 63 0.86 5.63 -3.36
C PHE A 63 1.81 6.16 -2.30
N GLU A 64 3.04 5.66 -2.19
CA GLU A 64 4.04 6.13 -1.24
C GLU A 64 3.53 6.19 0.22
N MET A 65 2.73 5.18 0.62
CA MET A 65 2.11 5.08 1.95
C MET A 65 2.98 4.27 2.90
N LYS A 66 4.09 4.89 3.35
CA LYS A 66 5.10 4.22 4.18
C LYS A 66 4.54 3.54 5.43
N SER A 67 3.60 4.16 6.13
CA SER A 67 3.00 3.57 7.34
C SER A 67 2.31 2.23 7.07
N ILE A 68 1.70 2.05 5.89
CA ILE A 68 1.04 0.80 5.50
C ILE A 68 2.09 -0.26 5.16
N LEU A 69 3.21 0.12 4.53
CA LEU A 69 4.33 -0.79 4.29
C LEU A 69 4.96 -1.27 5.60
N ASP A 70 5.16 -0.37 6.57
CA ASP A 70 5.69 -0.69 7.90
C ASP A 70 4.75 -1.64 8.66
N ASP A 71 3.43 -1.39 8.61
CA ASP A 71 2.43 -2.29 9.21
C ASP A 71 2.41 -3.67 8.53
N ALA A 72 2.57 -3.71 7.20
CA ALA A 72 2.60 -4.96 6.44
C ALA A 72 3.86 -5.77 6.75
N GLU A 73 5.00 -5.09 6.88
CA GLU A 73 6.27 -5.69 7.31
C GLU A 73 6.15 -6.30 8.71
N LEU A 74 5.58 -5.54 9.66
CA LEU A 74 5.35 -6.02 11.03
C LEU A 74 4.40 -7.23 11.06
N PHE A 75 3.33 -7.22 10.26
CA PHE A 75 2.45 -8.37 10.12
C PHE A 75 3.18 -9.61 9.60
N LEU A 76 4.01 -9.46 8.57
CA LEU A 76 4.78 -10.57 8.00
C LEU A 76 5.80 -11.15 8.98
N LEU A 77 6.44 -10.31 9.80
CA LEU A 77 7.37 -10.74 10.86
C LEU A 77 6.67 -11.64 11.89
N HIS A 78 5.45 -11.28 12.28
CA HIS A 78 4.70 -11.99 13.32
C HIS A 78 3.81 -13.12 12.77
N SER A 79 3.62 -13.22 11.45
CA SER A 79 2.80 -14.25 10.83
C SER A 79 3.52 -15.59 10.75
N SER A 80 3.05 -16.58 11.52
CA SER A 80 3.49 -17.98 11.42
C SER A 80 2.88 -18.75 10.25
N LYS A 81 1.92 -18.12 9.53
CA LYS A 81 1.13 -18.74 8.46
C LYS A 81 1.75 -18.56 7.06
N MET A 82 2.84 -17.81 6.93
CA MET A 82 3.54 -17.61 5.65
C MET A 82 4.89 -18.32 5.63
N SER A 83 5.24 -18.87 4.47
CA SER A 83 6.55 -19.49 4.28
C SER A 83 7.65 -18.42 4.30
N LEU A 84 8.84 -18.80 4.78
CA LEU A 84 10.01 -17.91 4.77
C LEU A 84 10.34 -17.41 3.36
N ALA A 85 10.28 -18.29 2.36
CA ALA A 85 10.55 -17.95 0.96
C ALA A 85 9.59 -16.86 0.45
N PHE A 86 8.30 -16.95 0.78
CA PHE A 86 7.31 -15.94 0.37
C PHE A 86 7.56 -14.59 1.05
N ARG A 87 7.93 -14.58 2.34
CA ARG A 87 8.27 -13.35 3.06
C ARG A 87 9.52 -12.67 2.50
N LEU A 88 10.57 -13.44 2.18
CA LEU A 88 11.80 -12.90 1.59
C LEU A 88 11.57 -12.32 0.20
N LEU A 89 10.72 -12.96 -0.62
CA LEU A 89 10.34 -12.44 -1.93
C LEU A 89 9.68 -11.06 -1.81
N LEU A 90 8.71 -10.92 -0.89
CA LEU A 90 8.04 -9.64 -0.64
C LEU A 90 9.00 -8.58 -0.08
N ALA A 91 9.89 -8.99 0.84
CA ALA A 91 10.88 -8.10 1.42
C ALA A 91 11.82 -7.52 0.36
N ASP A 92 12.24 -8.35 -0.60
CA ASP A 92 13.05 -7.88 -1.71
C ASP A 92 12.27 -6.96 -2.65
N GLN A 93 11.06 -7.37 -3.03
CA GLN A 93 10.22 -6.64 -3.98
C GLN A 93 9.82 -5.23 -3.51
N TYR A 94 9.51 -5.05 -2.22
CA TYR A 94 9.04 -3.77 -1.67
C TYR A 94 10.04 -3.10 -0.71
N ASN A 95 11.30 -3.54 -0.73
CA ASN A 95 12.36 -3.00 0.12
C ASN A 95 12.02 -3.00 1.62
N LEU A 96 11.44 -4.09 2.11
CA LEU A 96 11.12 -4.27 3.54
C LEU A 96 12.39 -4.73 4.28
N PHE A 97 13.19 -3.77 4.76
CA PHE A 97 14.53 -4.02 5.31
C PHE A 97 14.55 -4.85 6.59
N THR A 98 13.48 -4.82 7.39
CA THR A 98 13.38 -5.56 8.66
C THR A 98 13.17 -7.06 8.42
N LEU A 99 12.71 -7.44 7.22
CA LEU A 99 12.54 -8.83 6.79
C LEU A 99 13.71 -9.41 5.99
N LYS A 100 14.69 -8.60 5.57
CA LYS A 100 15.87 -9.02 4.79
C LYS A 100 16.95 -9.66 5.66
#